data_AF-A0A399D1R7-F1
#
_entry.id   AF-A0A399D1R7-F1
#
_cell.length_a   1.000
_cell.length_b   1.000
_cell.length_c   1.000
_cell.angle_alpha   90.00
_cell.angle_beta   90.00
_cell.angle_gamma   90.00
#
_symmetry.space_group_name_H-M   'P 1'
#
loop_
_entity.id
_entity.type
_entity.pdbx_description
1 polymer ?
#
loop_
_entity_poly.entity_id
_entity_poly.type
_entity_poly.pdbx_seq_one_letter_code
_entity_poly.pdbx_strand_id
1 'polypeptide(L)'
;MGTTVIIIAIVTILILVIAKSSKKTEESNYDKSDNRQIKLNVSFPDPEKANDFKFYKYVQYEPVYKLEPTYQEMIRRGMKIKPEFEKAIQTKIKNGEFKNPLDFKEYFGTKFDMIGIHFLKGTDNLLSAFNIGLCFIQNEKIADTETYDFRPPEKIVETKRFQKTLELLDYEQEWIEDISFKDVWEIFEIRDFLNHNLIVVWDEEAETLEKVLEHNRINDYNLSILKIKDIAQANNLPDLIDSLLKHFNSDLTLNDDLSLIVCDLAIELKDSGIDIESFAYSIKPISSQSKSTKISKPKTMNNDFIALDVETAIGKRWSICQIGIAIVENGELKQTITELIQPPNNEYSRHNTNIHGITSEMTADKPKFPEIWEKIYPIIENKKLVAHNAEFDINCLHQTLDYYDLDIPNFDCDCTLNLTGQSLNEACASFNVSLENHHNAGCDAEACANLYIKVLNGESPTFSNVKPKRKSNSKSKQFLDLEGHDRIQGNLLKPDLENADINSPFYNKKVVFTGVLENINRQEAAEIVKNMGADIDTSITKRTNFVITGIDPGPSKMNKIIKYNNEGCNIKILYEKDFLKMIENK
;
A
#
# COMPACT_ATOMS: atom_id res chain seq x y z
N MET A 1 -26.02 3.87 -19.79
CA MET A 1 -26.59 3.63 -18.44
C MET A 1 -27.08 2.18 -18.24
N GLY A 2 -26.40 1.15 -18.77
CA GLY A 2 -26.95 -0.23 -18.70
C GLY A 2 -25.99 -1.36 -18.32
N THR A 3 -24.68 -1.12 -18.31
CA THR A 3 -23.67 -2.21 -18.19
C THR A 3 -22.79 -2.11 -16.94
N THR A 4 -22.56 -0.90 -16.41
CA THR A 4 -21.72 -0.71 -15.20
C THR A 4 -22.45 -1.06 -13.90
N VAL A 5 -23.78 -0.88 -13.85
CA VAL A 5 -24.60 -1.30 -12.70
C VAL A 5 -24.74 -2.84 -12.64
N ILE A 6 -24.59 -3.53 -13.78
CA ILE A 6 -24.67 -4.99 -13.85
C ILE A 6 -23.36 -5.65 -13.40
N ILE A 7 -22.19 -5.06 -13.67
CA ILE A 7 -20.90 -5.60 -13.20
C ILE A 7 -20.76 -5.41 -11.68
N ILE A 8 -21.20 -4.28 -11.13
CA ILE A 8 -21.23 -4.08 -9.67
C ILE A 8 -22.26 -5.02 -9.01
N ALA A 9 -23.41 -5.28 -9.64
CA ALA A 9 -24.36 -6.29 -9.16
C ALA A 9 -23.81 -7.73 -9.25
N ILE A 10 -23.03 -8.08 -10.28
CA ILE A 10 -22.42 -9.41 -10.44
C ILE A 10 -21.26 -9.61 -9.46
N VAL A 11 -20.42 -8.60 -9.21
CA VAL A 11 -19.34 -8.68 -8.21
C VAL A 11 -19.91 -8.69 -6.79
N THR A 12 -20.99 -7.95 -6.50
CA THR A 12 -21.66 -8.01 -5.19
C THR A 12 -22.42 -9.32 -4.99
N ILE A 13 -23.01 -9.91 -6.04
CA ILE A 13 -23.62 -11.24 -5.99
C ILE A 13 -22.56 -12.35 -5.88
N LEU A 14 -21.39 -12.22 -6.52
CA LEU A 14 -20.28 -13.18 -6.40
C LEU A 14 -19.71 -13.18 -4.98
N ILE A 15 -19.57 -11.99 -4.37
CA ILE A 15 -19.09 -11.87 -2.99
C ILE A 15 -20.14 -12.38 -1.97
N LEU A 16 -21.44 -12.11 -2.18
CA LEU A 16 -22.52 -12.69 -1.36
C LEU A 16 -22.77 -14.20 -1.58
N VAL A 17 -22.28 -14.78 -2.68
CA VAL A 17 -22.33 -16.22 -2.97
C VAL A 17 -21.09 -16.93 -2.41
N ILE A 18 -19.92 -16.28 -2.39
CA ILE A 18 -18.69 -16.78 -1.75
C ILE A 18 -18.86 -16.83 -0.22
N ALA A 19 -19.47 -15.83 0.41
CA ALA A 19 -19.84 -15.88 1.83
C ALA A 19 -20.92 -16.93 2.17
N LYS A 20 -21.63 -17.43 1.16
CA LYS A 20 -22.60 -18.54 1.30
C LYS A 20 -22.00 -19.90 0.98
N SER A 21 -20.85 -19.93 0.27
CA SER A 21 -20.11 -21.13 -0.15
C SER A 21 -19.18 -21.65 0.94
N SER A 22 -18.76 -20.79 1.88
CA SER A 22 -17.99 -21.17 3.09
C SER A 22 -18.73 -22.11 4.07
N LYS A 23 -19.94 -22.58 3.71
CA LYS A 23 -20.66 -23.66 4.41
C LYS A 23 -20.93 -24.91 3.60
N LYS A 24 -20.54 -25.01 2.32
CA LYS A 24 -20.76 -26.21 1.51
C LYS A 24 -19.76 -26.33 0.36
N THR A 25 -18.69 -27.09 0.57
CA THR A 25 -18.01 -27.81 -0.50
C THR A 25 -18.59 -29.24 -0.60
N GLU A 26 -19.28 -29.48 -1.72
CA GLU A 26 -19.69 -30.74 -2.39
C GLU A 26 -20.99 -30.40 -3.17
N GLU A 27 -21.18 -30.61 -4.47
CA GLU A 27 -20.53 -31.36 -5.56
C GLU A 27 -21.25 -30.93 -6.87
N SER A 28 -20.68 -31.14 -8.06
CA SER A 28 -21.51 -31.62 -9.18
C SER A 28 -20.75 -32.40 -10.24
N ASN A 29 -20.97 -33.72 -10.27
CA ASN A 29 -21.05 -34.50 -11.50
C ASN A 29 -22.51 -34.91 -11.69
N TYR A 30 -23.15 -34.45 -12.77
CA TYR A 30 -24.55 -34.74 -13.10
C TYR A 30 -24.60 -35.77 -14.23
N ASP A 31 -24.98 -37.01 -13.89
CA ASP A 31 -25.58 -37.94 -14.86
C ASP A 31 -27.12 -37.93 -14.70
N LYS A 32 -27.80 -37.97 -15.84
CA LYS A 32 -29.25 -37.82 -15.97
C LYS A 32 -29.93 -39.15 -15.66
N SER A 33 -30.60 -39.29 -14.53
CA SER A 33 -31.95 -39.89 -14.44
C SER A 33 -32.48 -40.04 -13.00
N ASP A 34 -33.76 -39.65 -12.87
CA ASP A 34 -34.75 -40.16 -11.91
C ASP A 34 -34.85 -39.59 -10.46
N ASN A 35 -36.06 -39.72 -9.94
CA ASN A 35 -36.78 -38.84 -9.01
C ASN A 35 -36.31 -38.78 -7.55
N ARG A 36 -36.42 -37.56 -6.99
CA ARG A 36 -36.91 -37.20 -5.64
C ARG A 36 -36.46 -38.09 -4.45
N GLN A 37 -35.28 -37.80 -3.93
CA GLN A 37 -35.03 -37.89 -2.48
C GLN A 37 -34.26 -36.64 -2.06
N ILE A 38 -34.75 -35.98 -1.01
CA ILE A 38 -34.09 -34.83 -0.37
C ILE A 38 -32.75 -35.35 0.19
N LYS A 39 -31.64 -35.09 -0.51
CA LYS A 39 -30.28 -35.36 -0.03
C LYS A 39 -29.89 -34.25 0.96
N LEU A 40 -29.74 -34.61 2.23
CA LEU A 40 -29.00 -33.82 3.22
C LEU A 40 -27.52 -33.84 2.81
N ASN A 41 -26.98 -32.73 2.30
CA ASN A 41 -25.55 -32.56 2.08
C ASN A 41 -24.85 -32.48 3.44
N VAL A 42 -23.99 -33.45 3.75
CA VAL A 42 -23.11 -33.45 4.92
C VAL A 42 -21.68 -33.51 4.40
N SER A 43 -20.92 -32.41 4.59
CA SER A 43 -19.50 -32.31 4.22
C SER A 43 -18.66 -33.04 5.25
N PHE A 44 -18.19 -34.24 4.93
CA PHE A 44 -17.27 -35.01 5.76
C PHE A 44 -16.27 -35.77 4.89
N PRO A 45 -15.01 -35.97 5.33
CA PRO A 45 -14.02 -36.69 4.54
C PRO A 45 -14.49 -38.12 4.29
N ASP A 46 -14.46 -38.55 3.03
CA ASP A 46 -14.80 -39.92 2.64
C ASP A 46 -13.90 -40.91 3.43
N PRO A 47 -14.46 -41.73 4.34
CA PRO A 47 -13.69 -42.64 5.18
C PRO A 47 -12.91 -43.69 4.38
N GLU A 48 -13.26 -43.92 3.11
CA GLU A 48 -12.58 -44.88 2.24
C GLU A 48 -11.42 -44.25 1.45
N LYS A 49 -11.43 -42.93 1.23
CA LYS A 49 -10.45 -42.22 0.40
C LYS A 49 -9.54 -41.28 1.18
N ALA A 50 -10.01 -40.76 2.32
CA ALA A 50 -9.24 -39.82 3.12
C ALA A 50 -8.00 -40.49 3.72
N ASN A 51 -6.90 -39.74 3.76
CA ASN A 51 -5.75 -40.13 4.56
C ASN A 51 -6.07 -40.01 6.07
N ASP A 52 -5.32 -40.73 6.90
CA ASP A 52 -5.61 -40.85 8.33
C ASP A 52 -5.51 -39.50 9.05
N PHE A 53 -4.56 -38.67 8.65
CA PHE A 53 -4.37 -37.33 9.22
C PHE A 53 -5.61 -36.46 9.01
N LYS A 54 -6.10 -36.37 7.77
CA LYS A 54 -7.28 -35.57 7.40
C LYS A 54 -8.54 -36.07 8.10
N PHE A 55 -8.70 -37.38 8.24
CA PHE A 55 -9.85 -37.94 8.94
C PHE A 55 -9.81 -37.62 10.44
N TYR A 56 -8.67 -37.80 11.11
CA TYR A 56 -8.54 -37.47 12.52
C TYR A 56 -8.63 -35.97 12.80
N LYS A 57 -8.12 -35.13 11.89
CA LYS A 57 -8.28 -33.67 11.93
C LYS A 57 -9.77 -33.29 11.91
N TYR A 58 -10.56 -33.88 11.02
CA TYR A 58 -12.01 -33.70 10.98
C TYR A 58 -12.67 -34.08 12.31
N VAL A 59 -12.38 -35.27 12.85
CA VAL A 59 -12.94 -35.70 14.15
C VAL A 59 -12.55 -34.78 15.30
N GLN A 60 -11.32 -34.25 15.31
CA GLN A 60 -10.84 -33.32 16.33
C GLN A 60 -11.67 -32.02 16.34
N TYR A 61 -11.87 -31.40 15.18
CA TYR A 61 -12.48 -30.07 15.07
C TYR A 61 -13.99 -30.08 14.91
N GLU A 62 -14.57 -31.14 14.34
CA GLU A 62 -16.02 -31.20 14.12
C GLU A 62 -16.76 -31.20 15.47
N PRO A 63 -17.72 -30.28 15.67
CA PRO A 63 -18.52 -30.27 16.89
C PRO A 63 -19.31 -31.57 17.05
N VAL A 64 -19.38 -32.09 18.28
CA VAL A 64 -20.06 -33.37 18.58
C VAL A 64 -21.49 -33.42 18.05
N TYR A 65 -22.23 -32.31 18.14
CA TYR A 65 -23.61 -32.23 17.68
C TYR A 65 -23.76 -32.35 16.15
N LYS A 66 -22.68 -32.13 15.38
CA LYS A 66 -22.63 -32.40 13.93
C LYS A 66 -22.01 -33.76 13.64
N LEU A 67 -20.95 -34.13 14.36
CA LEU A 67 -20.22 -35.38 14.15
C LEU A 67 -21.10 -36.62 14.37
N GLU A 68 -21.95 -36.62 15.40
CA GLU A 68 -22.83 -37.75 15.70
C GLU A 68 -23.86 -38.01 14.57
N PRO A 69 -24.67 -37.02 14.12
CA PRO A 69 -25.54 -37.20 12.95
C PRO A 69 -24.79 -37.65 11.70
N THR A 70 -23.61 -37.10 11.44
CA THR A 70 -22.76 -37.48 10.31
C THR A 70 -22.34 -38.94 10.39
N TYR A 71 -21.92 -39.41 11.56
CA TYR A 71 -21.51 -40.79 11.77
C TYR A 71 -22.67 -41.77 11.56
N GLN A 72 -23.85 -41.46 12.08
CA GLN A 72 -25.06 -42.26 11.85
C GLN A 72 -25.42 -42.31 10.36
N GLU A 73 -25.23 -41.20 9.64
CA GLU A 73 -25.44 -41.13 8.20
C GLU A 73 -24.44 -41.99 7.42
N MET A 74 -23.15 -42.00 7.79
CA MET A 74 -22.15 -42.89 7.19
C MET A 74 -22.54 -44.36 7.33
N ILE A 75 -22.97 -44.77 8.53
CA ILE A 75 -23.47 -46.14 8.80
C ILE A 75 -24.71 -46.42 7.95
N ARG A 76 -25.68 -45.49 7.91
CA ARG A 76 -26.93 -45.63 7.15
C ARG A 76 -26.67 -45.79 5.65
N ARG A 77 -25.65 -45.12 5.12
CA ARG A 77 -25.19 -45.22 3.73
C ARG A 77 -24.35 -46.48 3.46
N GLY A 78 -23.99 -47.25 4.49
CA GLY A 78 -23.18 -48.45 4.36
C GLY A 78 -21.74 -48.18 3.95
N MET A 79 -21.20 -47.01 4.29
CA MET A 79 -19.81 -46.65 3.99
C MET A 79 -18.86 -47.51 4.83
N LYS A 80 -17.72 -47.93 4.27
CA LYS A 80 -16.73 -48.70 5.04
C LYS A 80 -15.88 -47.75 5.86
N ILE A 81 -16.04 -47.81 7.19
CA ILE A 81 -15.25 -47.02 8.13
C ILE A 81 -14.18 -47.93 8.73
N LYS A 82 -12.92 -47.47 8.76
CA LYS A 82 -11.84 -48.21 9.41
C LYS A 82 -12.12 -48.33 10.92
N PRO A 83 -11.78 -49.45 11.59
CA PRO A 83 -12.01 -49.60 13.04
C PRO A 83 -11.43 -48.47 13.89
N GLU A 84 -10.26 -47.95 13.51
CA GLU A 84 -9.59 -46.84 14.16
C GLU A 84 -10.32 -45.49 14.01
N PHE A 85 -10.94 -45.25 12.85
CA PHE A 85 -11.76 -44.07 12.57
C PHE A 85 -13.05 -44.08 13.38
N GLU A 86 -13.73 -45.24 13.42
CA GLU A 86 -14.90 -45.45 14.26
C GLU A 86 -14.57 -45.22 15.74
N LYS A 87 -13.43 -45.75 16.21
CA LYS A 87 -12.97 -45.53 17.59
C LYS A 87 -12.71 -44.05 17.88
N ALA A 88 -12.12 -43.30 16.96
CA ALA A 88 -11.88 -41.87 17.12
C ALA A 88 -13.20 -41.10 17.25
N ILE A 89 -14.17 -41.36 16.36
CA ILE A 89 -15.50 -40.76 16.38
C ILE A 89 -16.20 -41.04 17.71
N GLN A 90 -16.27 -42.31 18.11
CA GLN A 90 -16.90 -42.71 19.36
C GLN A 90 -16.22 -42.09 20.58
N THR A 91 -14.90 -41.90 20.54
CA THR A 91 -14.15 -41.21 21.60
C THR A 91 -14.56 -39.74 21.70
N LYS A 92 -14.62 -39.01 20.56
CA LYS A 92 -15.06 -37.60 20.51
C LYS A 92 -16.49 -37.44 21.01
N ILE A 93 -17.40 -38.31 20.58
CA ILE A 93 -18.81 -38.31 21.02
C ILE A 93 -18.92 -38.53 22.52
N LYS A 94 -18.21 -39.53 23.05
CA LYS A 94 -18.30 -39.91 24.47
C LYS A 94 -17.66 -38.88 25.40
N ASN A 95 -16.49 -38.38 25.03
CA ASN A 95 -15.68 -37.53 25.91
C ASN A 95 -15.88 -36.03 25.64
N GLY A 96 -16.53 -35.66 24.54
CA GLY A 96 -16.64 -34.28 24.05
C GLY A 96 -15.42 -33.79 23.27
N GLU A 97 -14.28 -34.46 23.45
CA GLU A 97 -13.00 -34.10 22.84
C GLU A 97 -12.26 -35.30 22.25
N PHE A 98 -11.47 -35.04 21.22
CA PHE A 98 -10.55 -35.97 20.60
C PHE A 98 -9.38 -35.15 20.07
N LYS A 99 -8.16 -35.62 20.32
CA LYS A 99 -6.94 -35.02 19.78
C LYS A 99 -6.43 -35.94 18.67
N ASN A 100 -6.15 -35.38 17.50
CA ASN A 100 -5.49 -36.05 16.40
C ASN A 100 -4.16 -36.64 16.92
N PRO A 101 -3.98 -37.96 16.85
CA PRO A 101 -2.77 -38.60 17.33
C PRO A 101 -1.57 -38.41 16.38
N LEU A 102 -1.81 -37.89 15.18
CA LEU A 102 -0.80 -37.69 14.15
C LEU A 102 -0.33 -36.23 14.16
N ASP A 103 0.98 -36.05 14.10
CA ASP A 103 1.60 -34.77 13.79
C ASP A 103 1.75 -34.59 12.28
N PHE A 104 1.51 -33.39 11.76
CA PHE A 104 1.49 -33.12 10.32
C PHE A 104 2.86 -33.40 9.70
N LYS A 105 3.94 -32.91 10.33
CA LYS A 105 5.31 -33.00 9.83
C LYS A 105 5.85 -34.41 9.97
N GLU A 106 5.49 -35.13 11.03
CA GLU A 106 5.83 -36.56 11.16
C GLU A 106 5.10 -37.42 10.12
N TYR A 107 3.85 -37.10 9.80
CA TYR A 107 3.03 -37.89 8.88
C TYR A 107 3.38 -37.65 7.40
N PHE A 108 3.47 -36.38 6.98
CA PHE A 108 3.73 -36.02 5.58
C PHE A 108 5.21 -35.77 5.27
N GLY A 109 6.04 -35.52 6.30
CA GLY A 109 7.38 -34.97 6.12
C GLY A 109 7.35 -33.48 5.80
N THR A 110 8.50 -32.95 5.35
CA THR A 110 8.64 -31.53 4.96
C THR A 110 8.78 -31.32 3.45
N LYS A 111 8.76 -32.40 2.67
CA LYS A 111 8.99 -32.39 1.23
C LYS A 111 7.72 -32.77 0.47
N PHE A 112 7.31 -31.85 -0.38
CA PHE A 112 6.14 -31.89 -1.23
C PHE A 112 6.57 -31.66 -2.68
N ASP A 113 5.78 -32.13 -3.63
CA ASP A 113 6.05 -31.88 -5.05
C ASP A 113 5.91 -30.38 -5.35
N MET A 114 4.85 -29.78 -4.79
CA MET A 114 4.58 -28.36 -4.82
C MET A 114 3.60 -27.96 -3.71
N ILE A 115 3.55 -26.65 -3.43
CA ILE A 115 2.61 -26.05 -2.48
C ILE A 115 1.92 -24.88 -3.18
N GLY A 116 0.61 -24.99 -3.37
CA GLY A 116 -0.22 -23.91 -3.89
C GLY A 116 -0.49 -22.88 -2.82
N ILE A 117 -0.46 -21.58 -3.18
CA ILE A 117 -0.78 -20.48 -2.26
C ILE A 117 -1.88 -19.61 -2.83
N HIS A 118 -2.82 -19.22 -1.96
CA HIS A 118 -3.79 -18.17 -2.25
C HIS A 118 -3.96 -17.25 -1.03
N PHE A 119 -4.14 -15.95 -1.25
CA PHE A 119 -4.43 -14.99 -0.17
C PHE A 119 -5.83 -14.42 -0.31
N LEU A 120 -6.55 -14.33 0.82
CA LEU A 120 -7.69 -13.41 0.92
C LEU A 120 -7.19 -12.03 1.31
N LYS A 121 -7.70 -11.02 0.60
CA LYS A 121 -7.33 -9.61 0.76
C LYS A 121 -8.56 -8.77 1.03
N GLY A 122 -8.45 -7.82 1.95
CA GLY A 122 -9.56 -6.93 2.29
C GLY A 122 -9.75 -5.79 1.30
N THR A 123 -8.71 -5.42 0.55
CA THR A 123 -8.71 -4.36 -0.49
C THR A 123 -7.74 -4.74 -1.62
N ASP A 124 -7.61 -3.89 -2.63
CA ASP A 124 -6.62 -4.10 -3.70
C ASP A 124 -5.17 -3.92 -3.22
N ASN A 125 -4.98 -3.35 -2.02
CA ASN A 125 -3.66 -3.25 -1.41
C ASN A 125 -3.17 -4.65 -1.01
N LEU A 126 -2.03 -5.07 -1.54
CA LEU A 126 -1.45 -6.39 -1.23
C LEU A 126 -1.16 -6.60 0.27
N LEU A 127 -0.89 -5.54 1.04
CA LEU A 127 -0.74 -5.62 2.51
C LEU A 127 -2.07 -5.80 3.26
N SER A 128 -3.21 -5.73 2.56
CA SER A 128 -4.52 -6.06 3.12
C SER A 128 -4.80 -7.56 3.17
N ALA A 129 -3.82 -8.40 2.81
CA ALA A 129 -3.93 -9.83 3.00
C ALA A 129 -4.16 -10.14 4.49
N PHE A 130 -5.18 -10.94 4.78
CA PHE A 130 -5.57 -11.32 6.15
C PHE A 130 -5.73 -12.83 6.34
N ASN A 131 -5.63 -13.60 5.26
CA ASN A 131 -5.65 -15.05 5.28
C ASN A 131 -4.71 -15.59 4.21
N ILE A 132 -4.02 -16.70 4.51
CA ILE A 132 -3.25 -17.48 3.54
C ILE A 132 -3.77 -18.92 3.51
N GLY A 133 -4.20 -19.37 2.34
CA GLY A 133 -4.53 -20.75 2.03
C GLY A 133 -3.36 -21.47 1.38
N LEU A 134 -3.11 -22.71 1.82
CA LEU A 134 -2.06 -23.59 1.37
C LEU A 134 -2.65 -24.91 0.88
N CYS A 135 -2.23 -25.35 -0.32
CA CYS A 135 -2.55 -26.68 -0.84
C CYS A 135 -1.27 -27.50 -1.02
N PHE A 136 -1.13 -28.57 -0.26
CA PHE A 136 0.06 -29.42 -0.29
C PHE A 136 -0.12 -30.56 -1.29
N ILE A 137 0.76 -30.68 -2.28
CA ILE A 137 0.74 -31.76 -3.26
C ILE A 137 1.85 -32.77 -2.97
N GLN A 138 1.49 -34.05 -2.90
CA GLN A 138 2.43 -35.14 -2.73
C GLN A 138 2.03 -36.35 -3.59
N ASN A 139 2.97 -36.84 -4.38
CA ASN A 139 2.73 -37.85 -5.42
C ASN A 139 1.60 -37.44 -6.37
N GLU A 140 1.64 -36.19 -6.85
CA GLU A 140 0.67 -35.62 -7.81
C GLU A 140 -0.79 -35.63 -7.30
N LYS A 141 -0.98 -35.66 -5.98
CA LYS A 141 -2.29 -35.62 -5.33
C LYS A 141 -2.28 -34.65 -4.16
N ILE A 142 -3.47 -34.14 -3.83
CA ILE A 142 -3.68 -33.32 -2.64
C ILE A 142 -3.39 -34.15 -1.39
N ALA A 143 -2.35 -33.78 -0.66
CA ALA A 143 -1.99 -34.37 0.62
C ALA A 143 -2.85 -33.77 1.74
N ASP A 144 -2.89 -32.44 1.83
CA ASP A 144 -3.76 -31.70 2.73
C ASP A 144 -3.92 -30.23 2.28
N THR A 145 -4.85 -29.53 2.92
CA THR A 145 -5.04 -28.08 2.78
C THR A 145 -5.05 -27.43 4.16
N GLU A 146 -4.36 -26.30 4.29
CA GLU A 146 -4.32 -25.50 5.51
C GLU A 146 -4.66 -24.06 5.21
N THR A 147 -5.27 -23.37 6.16
CA THR A 147 -5.57 -21.94 6.07
C THR A 147 -5.19 -21.26 7.36
N TYR A 148 -4.54 -20.11 7.28
CA TYR A 148 -4.14 -19.34 8.45
C TYR A 148 -4.59 -17.89 8.31
N ASP A 149 -5.40 -17.44 9.26
CA ASP A 149 -5.73 -16.04 9.42
C ASP A 149 -4.58 -15.29 10.11
N PHE A 150 -4.39 -14.03 9.73
CA PHE A 150 -3.37 -13.16 10.32
C PHE A 150 -3.74 -11.69 10.21
N ARG A 151 -3.15 -10.88 11.09
CA ARG A 151 -3.43 -9.47 11.22
C ARG A 151 -2.71 -8.63 10.16
N PRO A 152 -3.46 -7.92 9.30
CA PRO A 152 -2.91 -6.88 8.42
C PRO A 152 -2.48 -5.64 9.23
N PRO A 153 -1.81 -4.65 8.61
CA PRO A 153 -1.53 -3.37 9.26
C PRO A 153 -2.81 -2.71 9.80
N GLU A 154 -2.80 -2.26 11.05
CA GLU A 154 -3.97 -1.69 11.76
C GLU A 154 -4.67 -0.58 10.96
N LYS A 155 -3.89 0.31 10.34
CA LYS A 155 -4.41 1.38 9.47
C LYS A 155 -5.21 0.88 8.27
N ILE A 156 -4.90 -0.31 7.76
CA ILE A 156 -5.64 -0.93 6.66
C ILE A 156 -6.94 -1.55 7.18
N VAL A 157 -6.87 -2.23 8.33
CA VAL A 157 -8.04 -2.85 8.98
C VAL A 157 -9.10 -1.82 9.36
N GLU A 158 -8.68 -0.63 9.82
CA GLU A 158 -9.59 0.47 10.19
C GLU A 158 -10.33 1.11 9.00
N THR A 159 -9.92 0.82 7.76
CA THR A 159 -10.58 1.40 6.57
C THR A 159 -11.97 0.81 6.38
N LYS A 160 -12.93 1.66 5.98
CA LYS A 160 -14.31 1.21 5.70
C LYS A 160 -14.36 0.14 4.61
N ARG A 161 -13.48 0.25 3.60
CA ARG A 161 -13.40 -0.72 2.50
C ARG A 161 -13.04 -2.11 3.02
N PHE A 162 -12.01 -2.20 3.87
CA PHE A 162 -11.61 -3.46 4.49
C PHE A 162 -12.74 -4.04 5.36
N GLN A 163 -13.35 -3.21 6.21
CA GLN A 163 -14.47 -3.61 7.06
C GLN A 163 -15.66 -4.15 6.26
N LYS A 164 -15.99 -3.49 5.15
CA LYS A 164 -17.03 -3.95 4.22
C LYS A 164 -16.68 -5.30 3.60
N THR A 165 -15.40 -5.55 3.28
CA THR A 165 -14.96 -6.85 2.76
C THR A 165 -15.10 -7.95 3.81
N LEU A 166 -14.77 -7.70 5.08
CA LEU A 166 -15.01 -8.67 6.15
C LEU A 166 -16.49 -9.01 6.28
N GLU A 167 -17.37 -8.00 6.35
CA GLU A 167 -18.83 -8.18 6.41
C GLU A 167 -19.34 -8.99 5.21
N LEU A 168 -18.84 -8.64 4.02
CA LEU A 168 -19.18 -9.30 2.78
C LEU A 168 -18.74 -10.76 2.71
N LEU A 169 -17.65 -11.12 3.40
CA LEU A 169 -17.10 -12.48 3.49
C LEU A 169 -17.62 -13.26 4.73
N ASP A 170 -18.51 -12.66 5.53
CA ASP A 170 -18.98 -13.20 6.82
C ASP A 170 -17.82 -13.52 7.77
N TYR A 171 -16.77 -12.68 7.75
CA TYR A 171 -15.60 -12.78 8.62
C TYR A 171 -15.78 -11.91 9.86
N GLU A 172 -15.53 -12.47 11.04
CA GLU A 172 -15.47 -11.68 12.27
C GLU A 172 -14.09 -11.06 12.42
N GLN A 173 -14.03 -9.76 12.72
CA GLN A 173 -12.78 -9.03 12.87
C GLN A 173 -11.86 -9.65 13.93
N GLU A 174 -12.43 -10.22 15.00
CA GLU A 174 -11.69 -10.92 16.07
C GLU A 174 -10.80 -12.05 15.51
N TRP A 175 -11.21 -12.72 14.42
CA TRP A 175 -10.46 -13.85 13.85
C TRP A 175 -9.11 -13.43 13.25
N ILE A 176 -8.97 -12.15 12.84
CA ILE A 176 -7.78 -11.64 12.18
C ILE A 176 -6.96 -10.71 13.08
N GLU A 177 -7.33 -10.49 14.35
CA GLU A 177 -6.64 -9.51 15.21
C GLU A 177 -5.54 -10.10 16.10
N ASP A 178 -5.59 -11.39 16.37
CA ASP A 178 -4.79 -12.01 17.44
C ASP A 178 -3.39 -12.45 16.98
N ILE A 179 -3.25 -12.80 15.70
CA ILE A 179 -2.07 -13.51 15.19
C ILE A 179 -1.38 -12.64 14.14
N SER A 180 -0.09 -12.33 14.30
CA SER A 180 0.67 -11.66 13.24
C SER A 180 1.09 -12.65 12.15
N PHE A 181 1.39 -12.17 10.94
CA PHE A 181 1.92 -13.08 9.91
C PHE A 181 3.27 -13.70 10.33
N LYS A 182 4.04 -13.02 11.19
CA LYS A 182 5.25 -13.60 11.77
C LYS A 182 4.94 -14.82 12.64
N ASP A 183 3.84 -14.80 13.37
CA ASP A 183 3.39 -15.96 14.14
C ASP A 183 2.96 -17.09 13.21
N VAL A 184 2.23 -16.78 12.13
CA VAL A 184 1.94 -17.75 11.05
C VAL A 184 3.23 -18.38 10.51
N TRP A 185 4.21 -17.54 10.19
CA TRP A 185 5.51 -17.94 9.64
C TRP A 185 6.31 -18.89 10.56
N GLU A 186 6.43 -18.53 11.85
CA GLU A 186 7.30 -19.22 12.80
C GLU A 186 6.58 -20.31 13.60
N ILE A 187 5.40 -20.02 14.15
CA ILE A 187 4.70 -20.89 15.11
C ILE A 187 3.99 -22.03 14.41
N PHE A 188 3.38 -21.76 13.26
CA PHE A 188 2.70 -22.78 12.46
C PHE A 188 3.64 -23.47 11.46
N GLU A 189 4.94 -23.24 11.62
CA GLU A 189 6.04 -23.85 10.85
C GLU A 189 5.91 -23.72 9.32
N ILE A 190 5.10 -22.79 8.79
CA ILE A 190 4.96 -22.63 7.34
C ILE A 190 6.29 -22.25 6.69
N ARG A 191 7.19 -21.58 7.44
CA ARG A 191 8.57 -21.29 7.01
C ARG A 191 9.29 -22.55 6.51
N ASP A 192 9.19 -23.65 7.23
CA ASP A 192 9.92 -24.87 6.91
C ASP A 192 9.38 -25.50 5.62
N PHE A 193 8.08 -25.40 5.37
CA PHE A 193 7.47 -25.92 4.14
C PHE A 193 7.78 -25.00 2.95
N LEU A 194 7.56 -23.69 3.08
CA LEU A 194 7.69 -22.75 1.96
C LEU A 194 9.14 -22.57 1.48
N ASN A 195 10.13 -22.66 2.38
CA ASN A 195 11.55 -22.56 1.99
C ASN A 195 12.11 -23.77 1.25
N HIS A 196 11.44 -24.93 1.34
CA HIS A 196 12.01 -26.19 0.89
C HIS A 196 11.27 -26.81 -0.30
N ASN A 197 10.17 -26.20 -0.75
CA ASN A 197 9.30 -26.75 -1.78
C ASN A 197 9.04 -25.71 -2.88
N LEU A 198 8.61 -26.18 -4.05
CA LEU A 198 8.16 -25.31 -5.12
C LEU A 198 6.81 -24.71 -4.75
N ILE A 199 6.71 -23.39 -4.76
CA ILE A 199 5.47 -22.66 -4.47
C ILE A 199 4.80 -22.32 -5.79
N VAL A 200 3.52 -22.62 -5.89
CA VAL A 200 2.72 -22.39 -7.09
C VAL A 200 1.65 -21.36 -6.78
N VAL A 201 1.55 -20.36 -7.64
CA VAL A 201 0.58 -19.28 -7.53
C VAL A 201 -0.03 -18.98 -8.88
N TRP A 202 -1.16 -18.26 -8.88
CA TRP A 202 -1.74 -17.79 -10.12
C TRP A 202 -0.91 -16.63 -10.70
N ASP A 203 -0.82 -15.52 -9.98
CA ASP A 203 -0.14 -14.30 -10.43
C ASP A 203 0.38 -13.45 -9.26
N GLU A 204 -0.43 -12.54 -8.73
CA GLU A 204 -0.06 -11.51 -7.76
C GLU A 204 0.17 -12.02 -6.32
N GLU A 205 -0.13 -13.29 -6.05
CA GLU A 205 0.10 -13.91 -4.75
C GLU A 205 1.58 -13.96 -4.38
N ALA A 206 2.48 -14.00 -5.37
CA ALA A 206 3.93 -13.92 -5.13
C ALA A 206 4.32 -12.57 -4.53
N GLU A 207 3.87 -11.47 -5.15
CA GLU A 207 4.10 -10.11 -4.68
C GLU A 207 3.39 -9.86 -3.33
N THR A 208 2.23 -10.47 -3.13
CA THR A 208 1.51 -10.43 -1.86
C THR A 208 2.35 -11.05 -0.75
N LEU A 209 2.87 -12.27 -0.96
CA LEU A 209 3.73 -12.96 0.00
C LEU A 209 4.99 -12.15 0.31
N GLU A 210 5.67 -11.61 -0.71
CA GLU A 210 6.89 -10.80 -0.53
C GLU A 210 6.61 -9.55 0.32
N LYS A 211 5.56 -8.78 -0.01
CA LYS A 211 5.20 -7.57 0.76
C LYS A 211 4.83 -7.90 2.20
N VAL A 212 4.08 -8.98 2.43
CA VAL A 212 3.69 -9.41 3.78
C VAL A 212 4.93 -9.83 4.59
N LEU A 213 5.87 -10.56 3.99
CA LEU A 213 7.15 -10.93 4.62
C LEU A 213 7.97 -9.68 5.00
N GLU A 214 8.11 -8.73 4.08
CA GLU A 214 8.86 -7.48 4.30
C GLU A 214 8.24 -6.63 5.42
N HIS A 215 6.93 -6.44 5.40
CA HIS A 215 6.21 -5.69 6.42
C HIS A 215 6.44 -6.28 7.82
N ASN A 216 6.41 -7.61 7.91
CA ASN A 216 6.63 -8.34 9.15
C ASN A 216 8.12 -8.52 9.52
N ARG A 217 9.03 -7.94 8.73
CA ARG A 217 10.49 -7.98 8.91
C ARG A 217 11.05 -9.41 8.91
N ILE A 218 10.42 -10.29 8.16
CA ILE A 218 10.84 -11.68 7.99
C ILE A 218 11.94 -11.71 6.93
N ASN A 219 13.10 -12.25 7.27
CA ASN A 219 14.29 -12.26 6.42
C ASN A 219 14.90 -13.66 6.27
N ASP A 220 14.28 -14.69 6.81
CA ASP A 220 14.75 -16.08 6.76
C ASP A 220 14.00 -16.88 5.68
N TYR A 221 13.84 -16.27 4.51
CA TYR A 221 13.20 -16.90 3.35
C TYR A 221 14.12 -17.00 2.13
N ASN A 222 13.94 -18.05 1.35
CA ASN A 222 14.50 -18.27 0.02
C ASN A 222 13.51 -19.13 -0.75
N LEU A 223 12.55 -18.47 -1.39
CA LEU A 223 11.36 -19.11 -1.92
C LEU A 223 11.55 -19.42 -3.40
N SER A 224 11.17 -20.61 -3.83
CA SER A 224 11.10 -20.97 -5.25
C SER A 224 9.67 -20.84 -5.71
N ILE A 225 9.36 -19.86 -6.55
CA ILE A 225 8.01 -19.52 -6.98
C ILE A 225 7.79 -19.87 -8.44
N LEU A 226 6.58 -20.35 -8.75
CA LEU A 226 6.07 -20.62 -10.08
C LEU A 226 4.73 -19.89 -10.27
N LYS A 227 4.63 -19.04 -11.31
CA LYS A 227 3.38 -18.35 -11.68
C LYS A 227 2.71 -19.06 -12.86
N ILE A 228 1.53 -19.62 -12.64
CA ILE A 228 0.78 -20.33 -13.70
C ILE A 228 0.44 -19.40 -14.87
N LYS A 229 0.07 -18.15 -14.59
CA LYS A 229 -0.26 -17.17 -15.62
C LYS A 229 0.91 -16.90 -16.57
N ASP A 230 2.14 -16.82 -16.07
CA ASP A 230 3.34 -16.60 -16.88
C ASP A 230 3.61 -17.78 -17.83
N ILE A 231 3.41 -19.02 -17.34
CA ILE A 231 3.56 -20.23 -18.15
C ILE A 231 2.49 -20.26 -19.24
N ALA A 232 1.23 -19.96 -18.88
CA ALA A 232 0.13 -19.92 -19.83
C ALA A 232 0.42 -18.93 -20.97
N GLN A 233 0.85 -17.71 -20.63
CA GLN A 233 1.22 -16.68 -21.60
C GLN A 233 2.40 -17.11 -22.48
N ALA A 234 3.46 -17.68 -21.89
CA ALA A 234 4.64 -18.13 -22.63
C ALA A 234 4.35 -19.27 -23.62
N ASN A 235 3.31 -20.06 -23.36
CA ASN A 235 2.89 -21.20 -24.17
C ASN A 235 1.65 -20.93 -25.05
N ASN A 236 1.21 -19.67 -25.17
CA ASN A 236 0.01 -19.27 -25.92
C ASN A 236 -1.28 -19.98 -25.48
N LEU A 237 -1.38 -20.29 -24.19
CA LEU A 237 -2.60 -20.80 -23.56
C LEU A 237 -3.49 -19.63 -23.10
N PRO A 238 -4.78 -19.88 -22.81
CA PRO A 238 -5.64 -18.86 -22.20
C PRO A 238 -5.02 -18.30 -20.91
N ASP A 239 -5.14 -17.00 -20.67
CA ASP A 239 -4.55 -16.30 -19.53
C ASP A 239 -5.57 -15.97 -18.43
N LEU A 240 -6.72 -16.64 -18.46
CA LEU A 240 -7.77 -16.59 -17.44
C LEU A 240 -7.99 -18.00 -16.87
N ILE A 241 -8.13 -18.09 -15.55
CA ILE A 241 -8.31 -19.37 -14.83
C ILE A 241 -9.50 -20.16 -15.36
N ASP A 242 -10.66 -19.52 -15.56
CA ASP A 242 -11.87 -20.18 -16.06
C ASP A 242 -11.66 -20.82 -17.44
N SER A 243 -10.89 -20.12 -18.28
CA SER A 243 -10.58 -20.52 -19.64
C SER A 243 -9.56 -21.66 -19.64
N LEU A 244 -8.60 -21.66 -18.70
CA LEU A 244 -7.65 -22.76 -18.50
C LEU A 244 -8.31 -24.01 -17.94
N LEU A 245 -9.11 -23.88 -16.88
CA LEU A 245 -9.88 -25.00 -16.32
C LEU A 245 -10.72 -25.67 -17.41
N LYS A 246 -11.40 -24.86 -18.22
CA LYS A 246 -12.15 -25.35 -19.38
C LYS A 246 -11.25 -25.97 -20.46
N HIS A 247 -10.08 -25.41 -20.70
CA HIS A 247 -9.13 -25.93 -21.69
C HIS A 247 -8.67 -27.35 -21.33
N PHE A 248 -8.37 -27.58 -20.06
CA PHE A 248 -7.95 -28.89 -19.54
C PHE A 248 -9.12 -29.83 -19.24
N ASN A 249 -10.37 -29.37 -19.36
CA ASN A 249 -11.56 -30.09 -18.88
C ASN A 249 -11.44 -30.50 -17.40
N SER A 250 -10.86 -29.61 -16.58
CA SER A 250 -10.74 -29.83 -15.15
C SER A 250 -12.12 -29.91 -14.50
N ASP A 251 -12.25 -30.78 -13.51
CA ASP A 251 -13.45 -30.91 -12.68
C ASP A 251 -13.59 -29.73 -11.68
N LEU A 252 -12.55 -28.89 -11.55
CA LEU A 252 -12.53 -27.73 -10.67
C LEU A 252 -13.23 -26.51 -11.31
N THR A 253 -13.77 -25.66 -10.44
CA THR A 253 -14.47 -24.43 -10.79
C THR A 253 -13.85 -23.22 -10.09
N LEU A 254 -14.18 -22.00 -10.53
CA LEU A 254 -13.74 -20.78 -9.83
C LEU A 254 -14.27 -20.64 -8.40
N ASN A 255 -15.23 -21.46 -7.98
CA ASN A 255 -15.72 -21.46 -6.60
C ASN A 255 -14.87 -22.35 -5.68
N ASP A 256 -13.99 -23.18 -6.25
CA ASP A 256 -13.05 -23.99 -5.50
C ASP A 256 -11.86 -23.14 -5.03
N ASP A 257 -11.10 -23.66 -4.06
CA ASP A 257 -9.96 -22.96 -3.49
C ASP A 257 -8.90 -22.68 -4.57
N LEU A 258 -8.50 -21.41 -4.73
CA LEU A 258 -7.52 -21.03 -5.73
C LEU A 258 -6.14 -21.67 -5.49
N SER A 259 -5.77 -21.94 -4.23
CA SER A 259 -4.53 -22.67 -3.91
C SER A 259 -4.55 -24.11 -4.44
N LEU A 260 -5.75 -24.72 -4.52
CA LEU A 260 -5.96 -26.02 -5.14
C LEU A 260 -5.91 -25.91 -6.67
N ILE A 261 -6.63 -24.95 -7.24
CA ILE A 261 -6.74 -24.76 -8.69
C ILE A 261 -5.37 -24.56 -9.33
N VAL A 262 -4.50 -23.75 -8.72
CA VAL A 262 -3.16 -23.49 -9.29
C VAL A 262 -2.28 -24.73 -9.28
N CYS A 263 -2.43 -25.62 -8.30
CA CYS A 263 -1.74 -26.91 -8.26
C CYS A 263 -2.27 -27.87 -9.33
N ASP A 264 -3.58 -27.97 -9.49
CA ASP A 264 -4.21 -28.77 -10.55
C ASP A 264 -3.72 -28.32 -11.93
N LEU A 265 -3.75 -27.01 -12.18
CA LEU A 265 -3.23 -26.43 -13.42
C LEU A 265 -1.72 -26.69 -13.62
N ALA A 266 -0.91 -26.66 -12.56
CA ALA A 266 0.51 -27.01 -12.66
C ALA A 266 0.72 -28.47 -13.11
N ILE A 267 -0.06 -29.39 -12.56
CA ILE A 267 -0.02 -30.81 -12.93
C ILE A 267 -0.45 -30.98 -14.39
N GLU A 268 -1.56 -30.37 -14.80
CA GLU A 268 -2.06 -30.41 -16.17
C GLU A 268 -1.07 -29.83 -17.20
N LEU A 269 -0.38 -28.74 -16.85
CA LEU A 269 0.69 -28.16 -17.67
C LEU A 269 1.87 -29.13 -17.84
N LYS A 270 2.30 -29.76 -16.73
CA LYS A 270 3.37 -30.75 -16.73
C LYS A 270 3.00 -31.99 -17.56
N ASP A 271 1.77 -32.49 -17.41
CA ASP A 271 1.24 -33.63 -18.15
C ASP A 271 1.08 -33.33 -19.65
N SER A 272 0.87 -32.05 -20.00
CA SER A 272 0.90 -31.55 -21.37
C SER A 272 2.30 -31.44 -21.96
N GLY A 273 3.34 -31.78 -21.20
CA GLY A 273 4.74 -31.77 -21.63
C GLY A 273 5.44 -30.42 -21.49
N ILE A 274 4.86 -29.46 -20.75
CA ILE A 274 5.50 -28.18 -20.45
C ILE A 274 6.47 -28.38 -19.28
N ASP A 275 7.72 -27.97 -19.46
CA ASP A 275 8.74 -27.92 -18.40
C ASP A 275 8.45 -26.73 -17.47
N ILE A 276 7.57 -26.95 -16.49
CA ILE A 276 7.14 -25.91 -15.55
C ILE A 276 8.31 -25.46 -14.65
N GLU A 277 9.23 -26.34 -14.32
CA GLU A 277 10.37 -26.04 -13.45
C GLU A 277 11.30 -25.00 -14.07
N SER A 278 11.37 -24.93 -15.41
CA SER A 278 12.13 -23.90 -16.12
C SER A 278 11.62 -22.46 -15.91
N PHE A 279 10.36 -22.30 -15.48
CA PHE A 279 9.74 -21.02 -15.17
C PHE A 279 9.88 -20.60 -13.70
N ALA A 280 10.40 -21.49 -12.85
CA ALA A 280 10.55 -21.18 -11.44
C ALA A 280 11.62 -20.11 -11.21
N TYR A 281 11.34 -19.14 -10.33
CA TYR A 281 12.28 -18.10 -9.94
C TYR A 281 12.39 -17.99 -8.42
N SER A 282 13.49 -17.42 -7.93
CA SER A 282 13.72 -17.29 -6.49
C SER A 282 13.43 -15.90 -5.95
N ILE A 283 12.70 -15.82 -4.84
CA ILE A 283 12.51 -14.61 -4.04
C ILE A 283 13.38 -14.70 -2.78
N LYS A 284 14.16 -13.66 -2.50
CA LYS A 284 15.09 -13.59 -1.36
C LYS A 284 15.04 -12.21 -0.68
N PRO A 285 15.30 -12.12 0.64
CA PRO A 285 15.27 -10.87 1.38
C PRO A 285 16.27 -9.86 0.82
N ILE A 286 15.85 -8.59 0.75
CA ILE A 286 16.66 -7.46 0.28
C ILE A 286 18.02 -7.40 0.98
N SER A 287 18.08 -7.73 2.29
CA SER A 287 19.32 -7.73 3.08
C SER A 287 20.36 -8.77 2.63
N SER A 288 19.94 -9.81 1.91
CA SER A 288 20.80 -10.88 1.38
C SER A 288 21.27 -10.64 -0.07
N GLN A 289 20.75 -9.61 -0.73
CA GLN A 289 21.17 -9.25 -2.09
C GLN A 289 22.51 -8.51 -2.05
N SER A 290 23.61 -9.28 -2.07
CA SER A 290 24.93 -8.72 -2.38
C SER A 290 24.88 -8.08 -3.78
N LYS A 291 25.32 -6.82 -3.89
CA LYS A 291 25.47 -6.11 -5.18
C LYS A 291 26.36 -6.92 -6.13
N SER A 292 25.75 -7.69 -7.02
CA SER A 292 26.40 -8.34 -8.16
C SER A 292 25.44 -8.36 -9.34
N THR A 293 25.80 -7.56 -10.34
CA THR A 293 25.15 -7.35 -11.64
C THR A 293 25.13 -8.60 -12.54
N LYS A 294 23.96 -8.91 -13.13
CA LYS A 294 23.69 -9.00 -14.60
C LYS A 294 22.39 -9.79 -14.84
N ILE A 295 21.35 -9.10 -15.33
CA ILE A 295 20.27 -9.74 -16.08
C ILE A 295 20.47 -9.37 -17.55
N SER A 296 20.55 -10.40 -18.39
CA SER A 296 20.59 -10.35 -19.84
C SER A 296 19.27 -9.81 -20.43
N LYS A 297 19.36 -8.94 -21.43
CA LYS A 297 18.25 -8.47 -22.29
C LYS A 297 18.21 -9.27 -23.61
N PRO A 298 17.11 -9.28 -24.40
CA PRO A 298 15.96 -8.38 -24.32
C PRO A 298 14.58 -9.08 -24.33
N LYS A 299 13.72 -8.77 -23.36
CA LYS A 299 12.32 -8.45 -23.67
C LYS A 299 12.29 -6.93 -23.87
N THR A 300 11.54 -6.46 -24.86
CA THR A 300 11.29 -5.03 -25.09
C THR A 300 11.02 -4.34 -23.75
N MET A 301 11.89 -3.42 -23.33
CA MET A 301 11.65 -2.63 -22.12
C MET A 301 10.34 -1.91 -22.33
N ASN A 302 9.33 -2.23 -21.52
CA ASN A 302 8.13 -1.42 -21.49
C ASN A 302 8.53 -0.09 -20.87
N ASN A 303 8.80 0.91 -21.71
CA ASN A 303 9.18 2.27 -21.31
C ASN A 303 7.93 3.13 -21.04
N ASP A 304 6.79 2.48 -20.81
CA ASP A 304 5.52 3.13 -20.53
C ASP A 304 5.45 3.48 -19.04
N PHE A 305 5.21 4.74 -18.75
CA PHE A 305 5.03 5.23 -17.39
C PHE A 305 4.20 6.51 -17.39
N ILE A 306 3.79 6.93 -16.21
CA ILE A 306 3.04 8.16 -16.00
C ILE A 306 3.79 9.04 -15.03
N ALA A 307 4.09 10.27 -15.42
CA ALA A 307 4.56 11.26 -14.47
C ALA A 307 3.38 12.01 -13.83
N LEU A 308 3.43 12.16 -12.52
CA LEU A 308 2.40 12.80 -11.69
C LEU A 308 3.02 13.97 -10.92
N ASP A 309 2.28 15.07 -10.85
CA ASP A 309 2.55 16.21 -9.98
C ASP A 309 1.22 16.79 -9.47
N VAL A 310 1.19 17.33 -8.26
CA VAL A 310 -0.02 17.91 -7.65
C VAL A 310 0.24 19.22 -6.92
N GLU A 311 -0.72 20.14 -7.03
CA GLU A 311 -0.77 21.35 -6.22
C GLU A 311 -1.84 21.22 -5.14
N THR A 312 -1.60 21.78 -3.95
CA THR A 312 -2.55 21.72 -2.82
C THR A 312 -3.07 23.10 -2.44
N ALA A 313 -4.36 23.23 -2.12
CA ALA A 313 -5.01 24.50 -1.81
C ALA A 313 -4.62 25.07 -0.43
N ILE A 314 -4.40 24.18 0.54
CA ILE A 314 -4.02 24.50 1.92
C ILE A 314 -2.87 23.59 2.36
N GLY A 315 -2.38 23.77 3.60
CA GLY A 315 -1.31 22.93 4.17
C GLY A 315 -1.69 21.47 4.43
N LYS A 316 -2.91 21.05 4.06
CA LYS A 316 -3.40 19.67 4.22
C LYS A 316 -3.17 18.88 2.93
N ARG A 317 -2.58 17.70 3.04
CA ARG A 317 -2.21 16.86 1.88
C ARG A 317 -3.42 16.36 1.08
N TRP A 318 -4.58 16.23 1.72
CA TRP A 318 -5.85 15.87 1.06
C TRP A 318 -6.48 17.00 0.22
N SER A 319 -5.86 18.20 0.16
CA SER A 319 -6.45 19.40 -0.44
C SER A 319 -6.01 19.67 -1.88
N ILE A 320 -5.79 18.63 -2.69
CA ILE A 320 -5.37 18.79 -4.09
C ILE A 320 -6.33 19.75 -4.84
N CYS A 321 -5.77 20.79 -5.45
CA CYS A 321 -6.49 21.78 -6.27
C CYS A 321 -6.08 21.75 -7.74
N GLN A 322 -4.98 21.11 -8.08
CA GLN A 322 -4.61 20.80 -9.45
C GLN A 322 -3.84 19.48 -9.51
N ILE A 323 -4.08 18.72 -10.57
CA ILE A 323 -3.35 17.48 -10.85
C ILE A 323 -2.81 17.51 -12.28
N GLY A 324 -1.54 17.15 -12.43
CA GLY A 324 -0.85 17.02 -13.70
C GLY A 324 -0.45 15.56 -13.94
N ILE A 325 -0.78 15.04 -15.13
CA ILE A 325 -0.50 13.65 -15.52
C ILE A 325 0.11 13.65 -16.92
N ALA A 326 1.37 13.28 -17.01
CA ALA A 326 2.09 13.13 -18.27
C ALA A 326 2.24 11.64 -18.61
N ILE A 327 1.59 11.21 -19.69
CA ILE A 327 1.54 9.82 -20.16
C ILE A 327 2.67 9.61 -21.16
N VAL A 328 3.57 8.68 -20.83
CA VAL A 328 4.68 8.27 -21.69
C VAL A 328 4.42 6.87 -22.20
N GLU A 329 4.50 6.69 -23.51
CA GLU A 329 4.37 5.40 -24.18
C GLU A 329 5.53 5.19 -25.15
N ASN A 330 6.12 4.00 -25.12
CA ASN A 330 7.29 3.62 -25.91
C ASN A 330 8.47 4.59 -25.71
N GLY A 331 8.60 5.17 -24.51
CA GLY A 331 9.65 6.13 -24.17
C GLY A 331 9.45 7.54 -24.74
N GLU A 332 8.27 7.85 -25.27
CA GLU A 332 7.91 9.18 -25.77
C GLU A 332 6.71 9.74 -25.01
N LEU A 333 6.77 11.01 -24.62
CA LEU A 333 5.63 11.72 -24.07
C LEU A 333 4.51 11.83 -25.12
N LYS A 334 3.35 11.24 -24.82
CA LYS A 334 2.19 11.24 -25.73
C LYS A 334 1.19 12.32 -25.40
N GLN A 335 0.93 12.52 -24.12
CA GLN A 335 -0.12 13.42 -23.66
C GLN A 335 0.17 13.92 -22.25
N THR A 336 -0.14 15.19 -22.01
CA THR A 336 -0.20 15.76 -20.67
C THR A 336 -1.66 16.16 -20.39
N ILE A 337 -2.21 15.70 -19.28
CA ILE A 337 -3.51 16.07 -18.74
C ILE A 337 -3.26 17.04 -17.58
N THR A 338 -4.02 18.12 -17.52
CA THR A 338 -3.95 19.10 -16.43
C THR A 338 -5.36 19.50 -16.05
N GLU A 339 -5.76 19.15 -14.82
CA GLU A 339 -7.11 19.39 -14.34
C GLU A 339 -7.08 20.25 -13.08
N LEU A 340 -7.88 21.31 -13.08
CA LEU A 340 -8.20 22.06 -11.87
C LEU A 340 -9.29 21.32 -11.10
N ILE A 341 -9.13 21.25 -9.79
CA ILE A 341 -10.01 20.51 -8.88
C ILE A 341 -10.55 21.50 -7.86
N GLN A 342 -11.85 21.43 -7.57
CA GLN A 342 -12.42 22.13 -6.42
C GLN A 342 -12.06 21.34 -5.14
N PRO A 343 -11.16 21.87 -4.27
CA PRO A 343 -10.83 21.20 -3.01
C PRO A 343 -12.02 21.29 -2.03
N PRO A 344 -12.04 20.49 -0.95
CA PRO A 344 -13.11 20.57 0.05
C PRO A 344 -13.32 22.00 0.56
N ASN A 345 -14.59 22.41 0.66
CA ASN A 345 -15.04 23.76 1.01
C ASN A 345 -14.52 24.89 0.09
N ASN A 346 -13.76 24.58 -0.97
CA ASN A 346 -13.08 25.54 -1.83
C ASN A 346 -12.19 26.53 -1.07
N GLU A 347 -11.59 26.07 0.04
CA GLU A 347 -10.72 26.88 0.91
C GLU A 347 -9.29 26.95 0.36
N TYR A 348 -8.68 28.13 0.43
CA TYR A 348 -7.31 28.37 -0.05
C TYR A 348 -6.49 29.15 0.96
N SER A 349 -5.24 28.72 1.15
CA SER A 349 -4.27 29.47 1.91
C SER A 349 -3.56 30.47 0.99
N ARG A 350 -3.24 31.65 1.53
CA ARG A 350 -2.45 32.65 0.79
C ARG A 350 -1.07 32.11 0.42
N HIS A 351 -0.48 31.26 1.26
CA HIS A 351 0.84 30.69 1.02
C HIS A 351 0.86 29.79 -0.23
N ASN A 352 -0.08 28.84 -0.31
CA ASN A 352 -0.20 27.93 -1.45
C ASN A 352 -0.55 28.71 -2.73
N THR A 353 -1.53 29.60 -2.64
CA THR A 353 -1.93 30.48 -3.76
C THR A 353 -0.75 31.29 -4.30
N ASN A 354 0.15 31.78 -3.45
CA ASN A 354 1.35 32.52 -3.89
C ASN A 354 2.36 31.65 -4.65
N ILE A 355 2.37 30.33 -4.44
CA ILE A 355 3.30 29.40 -5.11
C ILE A 355 2.83 29.11 -6.53
N HIS A 356 1.61 28.59 -6.68
CA HIS A 356 1.07 28.09 -7.95
C HIS A 356 0.06 29.04 -8.63
N GLY A 357 -0.38 30.10 -7.95
CA GLY A 357 -1.28 31.12 -8.51
C GLY A 357 -2.76 30.71 -8.62
N ILE A 358 -3.14 29.54 -8.08
CA ILE A 358 -4.52 29.02 -8.17
C ILE A 358 -5.33 29.59 -7.02
N THR A 359 -6.47 30.19 -7.35
CA THR A 359 -7.37 30.85 -6.41
C THR A 359 -8.69 30.10 -6.28
N SER A 360 -9.43 30.36 -5.20
CA SER A 360 -10.76 29.79 -4.98
C SER A 360 -11.74 30.09 -6.12
N GLU A 361 -11.59 31.25 -6.76
CA GLU A 361 -12.39 31.72 -7.87
C GLU A 361 -12.16 30.87 -9.13
N MET A 362 -10.92 30.39 -9.36
CA MET A 362 -10.56 29.56 -10.51
C MET A 362 -11.11 28.13 -10.39
N THR A 363 -11.34 27.65 -9.17
CA THR A 363 -11.83 26.29 -8.90
C THR A 363 -13.28 26.24 -8.44
N ALA A 364 -13.96 27.39 -8.34
CA ALA A 364 -15.34 27.47 -7.84
C ALA A 364 -16.35 26.67 -8.68
N ASP A 365 -16.11 26.56 -9.99
CA ASP A 365 -16.94 25.87 -10.97
C ASP A 365 -16.30 24.58 -11.50
N LYS A 366 -15.19 24.13 -10.89
CA LYS A 366 -14.44 22.96 -11.33
C LYS A 366 -14.94 21.68 -10.65
N PRO A 367 -14.72 20.49 -11.24
CA PRO A 367 -15.14 19.24 -10.64
C PRO A 367 -14.42 18.99 -9.31
N LYS A 368 -15.06 18.23 -8.41
CA LYS A 368 -14.38 17.76 -7.20
C LYS A 368 -13.45 16.61 -7.53
N PHE A 369 -12.57 16.29 -6.58
CA PHE A 369 -11.57 15.24 -6.77
C PHE A 369 -12.17 13.89 -7.23
N PRO A 370 -13.29 13.36 -6.67
CA PRO A 370 -13.87 12.10 -7.15
C PRO A 370 -14.21 12.08 -8.64
N GLU A 371 -14.75 13.18 -9.18
CA GLU A 371 -15.17 13.28 -10.58
C GLU A 371 -13.96 13.29 -11.55
N ILE A 372 -12.85 13.87 -11.10
CA ILE A 372 -11.58 13.83 -11.81
C ILE A 372 -10.95 12.44 -11.68
N TRP A 373 -11.01 11.85 -10.47
CA TRP A 373 -10.44 10.56 -10.16
C TRP A 373 -11.08 9.42 -10.96
N GLU A 374 -12.39 9.44 -11.20
CA GLU A 374 -13.08 8.47 -12.08
C GLU A 374 -12.45 8.37 -13.48
N LYS A 375 -11.87 9.47 -13.99
CA LYS A 375 -11.19 9.51 -15.29
C LYS A 375 -9.73 9.11 -15.20
N ILE A 376 -9.08 9.45 -14.10
CA ILE A 376 -7.64 9.27 -13.89
C ILE A 376 -7.30 7.86 -13.41
N TYR A 377 -8.12 7.27 -12.54
CA TYR A 377 -7.89 5.97 -11.93
C TYR A 377 -7.57 4.87 -12.97
N PRO A 378 -8.34 4.70 -14.07
CA PRO A 378 -8.02 3.68 -15.08
C PRO A 378 -6.71 3.93 -15.83
N ILE A 379 -6.23 5.17 -15.84
CA ILE A 379 -4.97 5.55 -16.49
C ILE A 379 -3.79 5.14 -15.59
N ILE A 380 -3.92 5.30 -14.27
CA ILE A 380 -2.86 5.05 -13.29
C ILE A 380 -2.79 3.58 -12.85
N GLU A 381 -3.93 2.89 -12.81
CA GLU A 381 -4.02 1.52 -12.31
C GLU A 381 -3.08 0.56 -13.07
N ASN A 382 -2.25 -0.15 -12.30
CA ASN A 382 -1.21 -1.06 -12.75
C ASN A 382 -0.17 -0.44 -13.70
N LYS A 383 0.11 0.87 -13.55
CA LYS A 383 1.18 1.56 -14.27
C LYS A 383 2.37 1.90 -13.37
N LYS A 384 3.52 2.18 -14.00
CA LYS A 384 4.66 2.83 -13.32
C LYS A 384 4.35 4.32 -13.19
N LEU A 385 4.29 4.82 -11.97
CA LEU A 385 4.27 6.24 -11.66
C LEU A 385 5.68 6.80 -11.48
N VAL A 386 5.83 8.08 -11.82
CA VAL A 386 7.04 8.84 -11.63
C VAL A 386 6.67 10.21 -11.09
N ALA A 387 7.27 10.63 -9.99
CA ALA A 387 7.08 11.98 -9.47
C ALA A 387 8.43 12.61 -9.17
N HIS A 388 8.52 13.94 -9.19
CA HIS A 388 9.79 14.57 -8.88
C HIS A 388 10.09 14.43 -7.40
N ASN A 389 9.14 14.77 -6.53
CA ASN A 389 9.23 14.54 -5.10
C ASN A 389 8.15 13.54 -4.67
N ALA A 390 8.31 12.27 -5.06
CA ALA A 390 7.28 11.24 -4.85
C ALA A 390 6.76 11.13 -3.40
N GLU A 391 7.60 11.39 -2.39
CA GLU A 391 7.16 11.42 -0.99
C GLU A 391 6.05 12.44 -0.73
N PHE A 392 6.10 13.59 -1.42
CA PHE A 392 5.06 14.61 -1.35
C PHE A 392 3.85 14.23 -2.20
N ASP A 393 4.05 14.03 -3.51
CA ASP A 393 2.96 13.88 -4.47
C ASP A 393 2.08 12.65 -4.18
N ILE A 394 2.72 11.51 -3.92
CA ILE A 394 2.02 10.26 -3.62
C ILE A 394 1.30 10.34 -2.28
N ASN A 395 1.87 11.04 -1.30
CA ASN A 395 1.21 11.24 -0.01
C ASN A 395 -0.01 12.17 -0.12
N CYS A 396 0.08 13.23 -0.93
CA CYS A 396 -1.07 14.06 -1.29
C CYS A 396 -2.17 13.23 -1.97
N LEU A 397 -1.79 12.40 -2.94
CA LEU A 397 -2.73 11.50 -3.63
C LEU A 397 -3.40 10.53 -2.63
N HIS A 398 -2.61 9.79 -1.85
CA HIS A 398 -3.14 8.84 -0.85
C HIS A 398 -4.08 9.50 0.16
N GLN A 399 -3.68 10.64 0.74
CA GLN A 399 -4.55 11.33 1.71
C GLN A 399 -5.82 11.89 1.09
N THR A 400 -5.77 12.30 -0.19
CA THR A 400 -6.96 12.76 -0.90
C THR A 400 -7.90 11.60 -1.17
N LEU A 401 -7.38 10.44 -1.60
CA LEU A 401 -8.18 9.24 -1.82
C LEU A 401 -8.84 8.76 -0.53
N ASP A 402 -8.08 8.73 0.56
CA ASP A 402 -8.59 8.40 1.90
C ASP A 402 -9.68 9.38 2.35
N TYR A 403 -9.47 10.69 2.17
CA TYR A 403 -10.45 11.72 2.53
C TYR A 403 -11.80 11.53 1.82
N TYR A 404 -11.76 11.14 0.54
CA TYR A 404 -12.96 10.94 -0.28
C TYR A 404 -13.49 9.50 -0.27
N ASP A 405 -12.88 8.59 0.48
CA ASP A 405 -13.23 7.15 0.52
C ASP A 405 -13.18 6.51 -0.90
N LEU A 406 -12.11 6.83 -1.64
CA LEU A 406 -11.87 6.38 -3.02
C LEU A 406 -10.78 5.31 -3.08
N ASP A 407 -10.86 4.46 -4.10
CA ASP A 407 -9.92 3.37 -4.30
C ASP A 407 -8.50 3.87 -4.60
N ILE A 408 -7.53 3.27 -3.89
CA ILE A 408 -6.10 3.50 -4.11
C ILE A 408 -5.66 2.59 -5.25
N PRO A 409 -5.04 3.14 -6.31
CA PRO A 409 -4.62 2.33 -7.43
C PRO A 409 -3.36 1.55 -7.09
N ASN A 410 -3.18 0.40 -7.73
CA ASN A 410 -1.91 -0.31 -7.68
C ASN A 410 -0.92 0.33 -8.65
N PHE A 411 0.22 0.76 -8.15
CA PHE A 411 1.30 1.28 -8.98
C PHE A 411 2.66 1.06 -8.32
N ASP A 412 3.70 0.99 -9.15
CA ASP A 412 5.09 1.17 -8.72
C ASP A 412 5.45 2.65 -8.89
N CYS A 413 6.34 3.21 -8.07
CA CYS A 413 6.69 4.62 -8.11
C CYS A 413 8.20 4.86 -8.09
N ASP A 414 8.71 5.62 -9.06
CA ASP A 414 10.06 6.18 -9.02
C ASP A 414 10.06 7.66 -8.66
N CYS A 415 11.16 8.10 -8.04
CA CYS A 415 11.35 9.48 -7.59
C CYS A 415 12.53 10.12 -8.33
N THR A 416 12.26 11.10 -9.21
CA THR A 416 13.36 11.71 -10.00
C THR A 416 14.27 12.61 -9.16
N LEU A 417 13.80 13.15 -8.02
CA LEU A 417 14.66 13.81 -7.04
C LEU A 417 15.69 12.83 -6.45
N ASN A 418 15.30 11.59 -6.14
CA ASN A 418 16.24 10.59 -5.62
C ASN A 418 17.25 10.14 -6.70
N LEU A 419 16.82 10.08 -7.96
CA LEU A 419 17.67 9.70 -9.08
C LEU A 419 18.68 10.81 -9.45
N THR A 420 18.29 12.08 -9.33
CA THR A 420 19.13 13.22 -9.75
C THR A 420 19.83 13.92 -8.59
N GLY A 421 19.29 13.87 -7.37
CA GLY A 421 19.77 14.58 -6.19
C GLY A 421 19.59 16.10 -6.27
N GLN A 422 18.75 16.60 -7.18
CA GLN A 422 18.59 18.02 -7.51
C GLN A 422 17.12 18.41 -7.49
N SER A 423 16.83 19.68 -7.16
CA SER A 423 15.47 20.22 -7.32
C SER A 423 15.04 20.18 -8.80
N LEU A 424 13.73 20.19 -9.07
CA LEU A 424 13.20 20.01 -10.44
C LEU A 424 13.82 21.00 -11.42
N ASN A 425 13.91 22.28 -11.02
CA ASN A 425 14.52 23.33 -11.82
C ASN A 425 16.02 23.08 -12.09
N GLU A 426 16.78 22.66 -11.08
CA GLU A 426 18.21 22.34 -11.24
C GLU A 426 18.42 21.10 -12.12
N ALA A 427 17.59 20.07 -11.95
CA ALA A 427 17.62 18.86 -12.75
C ALA A 427 17.25 19.16 -14.21
N CYS A 428 16.18 19.93 -14.45
CA CYS A 428 15.79 20.34 -15.79
C CYS A 428 16.91 21.11 -16.50
N ALA A 429 17.54 22.06 -15.80
CA ALA A 429 18.69 22.79 -16.35
C ALA A 429 19.88 21.85 -16.66
N SER A 430 20.18 20.89 -15.78
CA SER A 430 21.33 19.98 -15.92
C SER A 430 21.15 18.94 -17.03
N PHE A 431 19.90 18.57 -17.32
CA PHE A 431 19.52 17.61 -18.36
C PHE A 431 19.01 18.28 -19.64
N ASN A 432 19.03 19.62 -19.71
CA ASN A 432 18.52 20.41 -20.82
C ASN A 432 17.05 20.07 -21.17
N VAL A 433 16.22 19.97 -20.13
CA VAL A 433 14.75 19.82 -20.19
C VAL A 433 14.13 21.19 -19.99
N SER A 434 13.09 21.52 -20.76
CA SER A 434 12.35 22.76 -20.58
C SER A 434 11.47 22.68 -19.34
N LEU A 435 11.45 23.74 -18.54
CA LEU A 435 10.55 23.91 -17.40
C LEU A 435 9.84 25.26 -17.57
N GLU A 436 8.72 25.24 -18.28
CA GLU A 436 7.87 26.41 -18.49
C GLU A 436 6.79 26.46 -17.43
N ASN A 437 6.43 27.66 -16.94
CA ASN A 437 5.37 27.85 -15.94
C ASN A 437 5.49 26.93 -14.70
N HIS A 438 6.68 26.92 -14.08
CA HIS A 438 6.93 26.19 -12.85
C HIS A 438 5.87 26.47 -11.78
N HIS A 439 5.42 25.43 -11.05
CA HIS A 439 4.24 25.43 -10.17
C HIS A 439 2.89 25.39 -10.92
N ASN A 440 2.92 24.84 -12.12
CA ASN A 440 1.74 24.30 -12.79
C ASN A 440 1.91 22.78 -12.84
N ALA A 441 0.98 22.04 -12.24
CA ALA A 441 1.12 20.59 -12.08
C ALA A 441 1.34 19.87 -13.43
N GLY A 442 0.68 20.33 -14.50
CA GLY A 442 0.87 19.76 -15.83
C GLY A 442 2.28 19.95 -16.37
N CYS A 443 2.78 21.18 -16.30
CA CYS A 443 4.12 21.51 -16.78
C CYS A 443 5.21 20.81 -15.96
N ASP A 444 5.02 20.73 -14.63
CA ASP A 444 5.98 20.07 -13.73
C ASP A 444 5.96 18.54 -13.93
N ALA A 445 4.78 17.93 -14.16
CA ALA A 445 4.66 16.52 -14.55
C ALA A 445 5.34 16.22 -15.90
N GLU A 446 5.14 17.08 -16.90
CA GLU A 446 5.79 16.96 -18.22
C GLU A 446 7.31 17.08 -18.13
N ALA A 447 7.81 18.02 -17.34
CA ALA A 447 9.24 18.17 -17.09
C ALA A 447 9.81 16.94 -16.37
N CYS A 448 9.08 16.42 -15.36
CA CYS A 448 9.43 15.18 -14.67
C CYS A 448 9.50 13.97 -15.62
N ALA A 449 8.53 13.84 -16.53
CA ALA A 449 8.52 12.77 -17.53
C ALA A 449 9.73 12.84 -18.46
N ASN A 450 10.00 14.01 -19.04
CA ASN A 450 11.14 14.22 -19.92
C ASN A 450 12.47 13.99 -19.20
N LEU A 451 12.58 14.42 -17.95
CA LEU A 451 13.76 14.16 -17.11
C LEU A 451 13.97 12.65 -16.91
N TYR A 452 12.91 11.91 -16.57
CA TYR A 452 13.00 10.48 -16.34
C TYR A 452 13.33 9.70 -17.63
N ILE A 453 12.78 10.09 -18.79
CA ILE A 453 13.16 9.54 -20.11
C ILE A 453 14.67 9.67 -20.33
N LYS A 454 15.26 10.83 -20.03
CA LYS A 454 16.71 11.05 -20.16
C LYS A 454 17.51 10.14 -19.22
N VAL A 455 17.08 10.00 -17.97
CA VAL A 455 17.70 9.08 -17.00
C VAL A 455 17.63 7.63 -17.49
N LEU A 456 16.48 7.18 -18.00
CA LEU A 456 16.32 5.83 -18.57
C LEU A 456 17.20 5.59 -19.80
N ASN A 457 17.45 6.63 -20.61
CA ASN A 457 18.36 6.59 -21.74
C ASN A 457 19.85 6.63 -21.32
N GLY A 458 20.15 6.63 -20.02
CA GLY A 458 21.51 6.64 -19.49
C GLY A 458 22.20 8.00 -19.58
N GLU A 459 21.45 9.07 -19.85
CA GLU A 459 21.99 10.43 -19.72
C GLU A 459 22.30 10.72 -18.25
N SER A 460 23.36 11.48 -18.03
CA SER A 460 23.80 11.92 -16.70
C SER A 460 23.78 13.45 -16.65
N PRO A 461 23.66 14.07 -15.47
CA PRO A 461 23.60 15.52 -15.36
C PRO A 461 24.84 16.13 -16.01
N THR A 462 24.65 17.02 -16.98
CA THR A 462 25.79 17.73 -17.56
C THR A 462 26.25 18.80 -16.59
N PHE A 463 27.43 18.60 -16.00
CA PHE A 463 28.10 19.62 -15.19
C PHE A 463 28.70 20.72 -16.07
N SER A 464 27.92 21.28 -16.98
CA SER A 464 28.30 22.43 -17.81
C SER A 464 27.46 23.63 -17.42
N ASN A 465 28.07 24.50 -16.60
CA ASN A 465 27.66 25.87 -16.25
C ASN A 465 26.61 26.10 -15.14
N VAL A 466 26.64 25.35 -14.03
CA VAL A 466 26.27 25.97 -12.74
C VAL A 466 27.52 26.64 -12.16
N LYS A 467 27.68 27.94 -12.44
CA LYS A 467 28.71 28.73 -11.72
C LYS A 467 28.42 28.62 -10.22
N PRO A 468 29.39 28.25 -9.37
CA PRO A 468 29.20 28.36 -7.92
C PRO A 468 28.89 29.83 -7.61
N LYS A 469 27.75 30.10 -6.96
CA LYS A 469 27.39 31.45 -6.51
C LYS A 469 28.51 31.99 -5.59
N ARG A 470 29.41 32.77 -6.19
CA ARG A 470 30.40 33.59 -5.47
C ARG A 470 29.65 34.63 -4.64
N LYS A 471 30.14 34.83 -3.41
CA LYS A 471 29.71 35.93 -2.55
C LYS A 471 30.03 37.28 -3.20
N SER A 472 28.99 38.12 -3.20
CA SER A 472 28.95 39.59 -3.08
C SER A 472 28.69 40.49 -4.30
N ASN A 473 27.88 41.51 -3.98
CA ASN A 473 27.68 42.85 -4.53
C ASN A 473 26.70 43.10 -5.70
N SER A 474 25.50 43.52 -5.27
CA SER A 474 24.54 44.46 -5.86
C SER A 474 24.84 45.08 -7.24
N LYS A 475 23.90 44.93 -8.19
CA LYS A 475 22.83 45.92 -8.48
C LYS A 475 21.96 45.48 -9.67
N SER A 476 20.64 45.57 -9.45
CA SER A 476 19.53 45.72 -10.40
C SER A 476 19.28 44.66 -11.48
N LYS A 477 18.26 43.83 -11.27
CA LYS A 477 17.04 43.87 -12.08
C LYS A 477 15.86 43.18 -11.38
N GLN A 478 14.79 43.96 -11.20
CA GLN A 478 13.38 43.59 -10.98
C GLN A 478 13.09 42.27 -10.27
N PHE A 479 12.95 42.37 -8.95
CA PHE A 479 12.23 41.38 -8.14
C PHE A 479 10.78 41.86 -8.02
N LEU A 480 9.83 41.04 -8.47
CA LEU A 480 8.53 40.95 -7.80
C LEU A 480 8.71 39.83 -6.76
N ASP A 481 8.75 40.25 -5.50
CA ASP A 481 9.01 39.41 -4.33
C ASP A 481 7.78 38.57 -3.96
N LEU A 482 8.00 37.28 -3.66
CA LEU A 482 6.98 36.33 -3.19
C LEU A 482 7.06 36.21 -1.66
N GLU A 483 5.97 36.61 -0.98
CA GLU A 483 5.82 36.60 0.48
C GLU A 483 5.47 35.20 1.02
N GLY A 484 6.18 34.76 2.07
CA GLY A 484 5.77 33.63 2.93
C GLY A 484 6.92 32.88 3.62
N HIS A 485 8.15 33.00 3.11
CA HIS A 485 9.36 32.43 3.71
C HIS A 485 10.46 33.46 3.93
N ASP A 486 10.07 34.70 4.21
CA ASP A 486 11.03 35.73 4.51
C ASP A 486 11.90 35.32 5.70
N ARG A 487 13.19 35.17 5.41
CA ARG A 487 14.20 35.23 6.44
C ARG A 487 14.13 36.64 7.00
N ILE A 488 13.82 36.76 8.30
CA ILE A 488 13.95 38.02 9.03
C ILE A 488 15.39 38.49 8.81
N GLN A 489 15.53 39.63 8.14
CA GLN A 489 16.82 40.16 7.68
C GLN A 489 16.94 41.64 8.07
N GLY A 490 18.17 42.13 8.09
CA GLY A 490 18.46 43.55 8.27
C GLY A 490 18.11 44.08 9.67
N ASN A 491 17.44 45.23 9.72
CA ASN A 491 17.22 45.98 10.96
C ASN A 491 16.27 45.29 11.95
N LEU A 492 15.53 44.26 11.53
CA LEU A 492 14.63 43.51 12.40
C LEU A 492 15.36 42.56 13.37
N LEU A 493 16.61 42.20 13.08
CA LEU A 493 17.45 41.35 13.93
C LEU A 493 18.20 42.14 15.02
N LYS A 494 17.93 43.44 15.14
CA LYS A 494 18.51 44.30 16.19
C LYS A 494 17.37 44.79 17.09
N PRO A 495 17.47 44.64 18.42
CA PRO A 495 16.45 45.16 19.33
C PRO A 495 16.44 46.69 19.27
N ASP A 496 15.25 47.30 19.29
CA ASP A 496 15.09 48.74 19.50
C ASP A 496 14.78 48.99 20.98
N LEU A 497 15.84 49.13 21.78
CA LEU A 497 15.72 49.33 23.23
C LEU A 497 15.51 50.80 23.62
N GLU A 498 15.69 51.74 22.69
CA GLU A 498 15.56 53.18 22.97
C GLU A 498 14.09 53.63 22.96
N ASN A 499 13.26 53.00 22.11
CA ASN A 499 11.84 53.35 21.95
C ASN A 499 10.86 52.31 22.50
N ALA A 500 11.34 51.16 22.95
CA ALA A 500 10.49 50.08 23.44
C ALA A 500 9.98 50.32 24.88
N ASP A 501 8.73 49.95 25.11
CA ASP A 501 8.13 49.91 26.45
C ASP A 501 8.86 48.93 27.35
N ILE A 502 9.46 49.44 28.44
CA ILE A 502 10.24 48.65 29.41
C ILE A 502 9.39 47.61 30.16
N ASN A 503 8.07 47.78 30.21
CA ASN A 503 7.15 46.84 30.85
C ASN A 503 6.68 45.74 29.88
N SER A 504 7.14 45.74 28.63
CA SER A 504 6.79 44.73 27.64
C SER A 504 7.26 43.33 28.05
N PRO A 505 6.45 42.28 27.83
CA PRO A 505 6.85 40.89 28.08
C PRO A 505 8.05 40.44 27.26
N PHE A 506 8.34 41.11 26.15
CA PHE A 506 9.47 40.81 25.25
C PHE A 506 10.67 41.75 25.44
N TYR A 507 10.62 42.71 26.37
CA TYR A 507 11.70 43.67 26.56
C TYR A 507 13.02 43.00 26.94
N ASN A 508 14.06 43.19 26.12
CA ASN A 508 15.38 42.59 26.26
C ASN A 508 15.34 41.05 26.35
N LYS A 509 14.38 40.42 25.65
CA LYS A 509 14.23 38.96 25.56
C LYS A 509 14.58 38.46 24.18
N LYS A 510 15.26 37.30 24.11
CA LYS A 510 15.59 36.64 22.86
C LYS A 510 14.40 35.86 22.32
N VAL A 511 13.96 36.21 21.11
CA VAL A 511 12.78 35.65 20.46
C VAL A 511 13.17 34.97 19.15
N VAL A 512 12.63 33.77 18.89
CA VAL A 512 12.83 33.04 17.64
C VAL A 512 11.49 32.62 17.08
N PHE A 513 11.30 32.77 15.77
CA PHE A 513 10.11 32.30 15.06
C PHE A 513 10.33 30.93 14.43
N THR A 514 9.30 30.07 14.47
CA THR A 514 9.28 28.75 13.84
C THR A 514 7.87 28.36 13.40
N GLY A 515 7.75 27.45 12.44
CA GLY A 515 6.45 27.09 11.86
C GLY A 515 5.83 28.21 11.03
N VAL A 516 4.73 27.93 10.35
CA VAL A 516 3.98 28.90 9.53
C VAL A 516 2.96 29.60 10.41
N LEU A 517 3.08 30.93 10.55
CA LEU A 517 2.08 31.75 11.22
C LEU A 517 0.91 31.94 10.25
N GLU A 518 -0.28 31.48 10.61
CA GLU A 518 -1.47 31.42 9.75
C GLU A 518 -2.23 32.76 9.72
N ASN A 519 -2.10 33.57 10.77
CA ASN A 519 -2.94 34.73 11.04
C ASN A 519 -2.17 36.06 10.99
N ILE A 520 -0.83 36.02 10.99
CA ILE A 520 0.03 37.21 10.88
C ILE A 520 1.28 36.91 10.06
N ASN A 521 1.71 37.87 9.22
CA ASN A 521 2.97 37.71 8.49
C ASN A 521 4.14 37.64 9.49
N ARG A 522 5.11 36.74 9.25
CA ARG A 522 6.33 36.64 10.06
C ARG A 522 7.11 37.95 10.14
N GLN A 523 7.12 38.79 9.09
CA GLN A 523 7.77 40.12 9.17
C GLN A 523 7.01 41.06 10.10
N GLU A 524 5.68 41.11 9.98
CA GLU A 524 4.81 41.93 10.82
C GLU A 524 4.89 41.50 12.30
N ALA A 525 4.84 40.20 12.57
CA ALA A 525 5.05 39.65 13.92
C ALA A 525 6.44 40.02 14.48
N ALA A 526 7.48 40.01 13.63
CA ALA A 526 8.82 40.42 14.01
C ALA A 526 8.91 41.93 14.32
N GLU A 527 8.24 42.78 13.54
CA GLU A 527 8.15 44.22 13.81
C GLU A 527 7.46 44.50 15.14
N ILE A 528 6.34 43.83 15.42
CA ILE A 528 5.60 43.99 16.67
C ILE A 528 6.48 43.64 17.87
N VAL A 529 7.11 42.45 17.87
CA VAL A 529 7.94 42.05 19.01
C VAL A 529 9.22 42.89 19.13
N LYS A 530 9.77 43.37 18.00
CA LYS A 530 10.91 44.30 18.02
C LYS A 530 10.53 45.63 18.66
N ASN A 531 9.39 46.23 18.30
CA ASN A 531 8.89 47.47 18.91
C ASN A 531 8.57 47.26 20.41
N MET A 532 8.34 46.02 20.80
CA MET A 532 8.20 45.57 22.18
C MET A 532 9.56 45.28 22.87
N GLY A 533 10.69 45.58 22.23
CA GLY A 533 12.04 45.46 22.78
C GLY A 533 12.68 44.08 22.64
N ALA A 534 12.15 43.19 21.80
CA ALA A 534 12.71 41.86 21.57
C ALA A 534 14.04 41.89 20.81
N ASP A 535 14.94 40.99 21.20
CA ASP A 535 16.15 40.65 20.46
C ASP A 535 15.89 39.42 19.59
N ILE A 536 15.61 39.61 18.30
CA ILE A 536 15.14 38.54 17.42
C ILE A 536 16.32 37.78 16.82
N ASP A 537 16.35 36.46 17.06
CA ASP A 537 17.36 35.55 16.51
C ASP A 537 16.77 34.63 15.44
N THR A 538 17.61 34.21 14.50
CA THR A 538 17.22 33.23 13.46
C THR A 538 17.35 31.78 13.91
N SER A 539 18.00 31.53 15.05
CA SER A 539 18.29 30.18 15.55
C SER A 539 18.08 30.05 17.06
N ILE A 540 17.62 28.88 17.49
CA ILE A 540 17.39 28.57 18.90
C ILE A 540 18.73 28.29 19.57
N THR A 541 19.02 29.03 20.64
CA THR A 541 20.22 28.89 21.46
C THR A 541 19.83 28.73 22.94
N LYS A 542 20.79 28.40 23.81
CA LYS A 542 20.56 28.35 25.27
C LYS A 542 20.10 29.69 25.88
N ARG A 543 20.28 30.80 25.16
CA ARG A 543 19.87 32.16 25.60
C ARG A 543 18.48 32.55 25.10
N THR A 544 17.85 31.74 24.25
CA THR A 544 16.50 32.02 23.73
C THR A 544 15.51 32.02 24.89
N ASN A 545 14.66 33.05 24.98
CA ASN A 545 13.64 33.16 26.03
C ASN A 545 12.28 32.69 25.52
N PHE A 546 11.91 33.09 24.30
CA PHE A 546 10.64 32.75 23.69
C PHE A 546 10.84 32.16 22.29
N VAL A 547 10.05 31.13 22.00
CA VAL A 547 9.88 30.62 20.64
C VAL A 547 8.43 30.82 20.25
N ILE A 548 8.18 31.71 19.29
CA ILE A 548 6.85 31.92 18.72
C ILE A 548 6.66 30.92 17.60
N THR A 549 5.65 30.06 17.75
CA THR A 549 5.42 28.93 16.88
C THR A 549 4.06 29.00 16.17
N GLY A 550 4.09 28.84 14.86
CA GLY A 550 2.91 28.58 14.05
C GLY A 550 2.68 27.08 13.83
N ILE A 551 1.90 26.72 12.82
CA ILE A 551 1.68 25.32 12.42
C ILE A 551 2.97 24.69 11.90
N ASP A 552 3.12 23.38 12.11
CA ASP A 552 4.28 22.57 11.72
C ASP A 552 5.65 23.17 12.10
N PRO A 553 5.92 23.40 13.40
CA PRO A 553 7.26 23.78 13.83
C PRO A 553 8.25 22.67 13.51
N GLY A 554 9.24 22.98 12.67
CA GLY A 554 10.20 21.99 12.18
C GLY A 554 10.79 21.13 13.31
N PRO A 555 10.82 19.78 13.16
CA PRO A 555 11.12 18.84 14.25
C PRO A 555 12.51 19.06 14.86
N SER A 556 13.50 19.49 14.07
CA SER A 556 14.84 19.81 14.56
C SER A 556 14.87 21.01 15.53
N LYS A 557 13.96 21.99 15.38
CA LYS A 557 13.85 23.13 16.30
C LYS A 557 13.13 22.73 17.58
N MET A 558 12.07 21.91 17.49
CA MET A 558 11.36 21.37 18.66
C MET A 558 12.29 20.52 19.54
N ASN A 559 13.07 19.62 18.92
CA ASN A 559 14.05 18.81 19.64
C ASN A 559 15.13 19.65 20.34
N LYS A 560 15.53 20.79 19.76
CA LYS A 560 16.47 21.74 20.41
C LYS A 560 15.87 22.41 21.64
N ILE A 561 14.59 22.77 21.61
CA ILE A 561 13.90 23.39 22.76
C ILE A 561 13.84 22.39 23.91
N ILE A 562 13.38 21.16 23.64
CA ILE A 562 13.31 20.07 24.64
C ILE A 562 14.69 19.82 25.25
N LYS A 563 15.72 19.70 24.41
CA LYS A 563 17.10 19.51 24.86
C LYS A 563 17.55 20.63 25.80
N TYR A 564 17.41 21.90 25.40
CA TYR A 564 17.89 23.01 26.22
C TYR A 564 17.08 23.21 27.50
N ASN A 565 15.78 22.92 27.48
CA ASN A 565 14.97 22.94 28.71
C ASN A 565 15.36 21.83 29.69
N ASN A 566 15.68 20.63 29.20
CA ASN A 566 16.23 19.55 30.04
C ASN A 566 17.62 19.89 30.62
N GLU A 567 18.40 20.73 29.92
CA GLU A 567 19.67 21.28 30.41
C GLU A 567 19.48 22.49 31.37
N GLY A 568 18.24 22.78 31.79
CA GLY A 568 17.92 23.83 32.76
C GLY A 568 17.67 25.22 32.16
N CYS A 569 17.58 25.35 30.84
CA CYS A 569 17.09 26.58 30.22
C CYS A 569 15.56 26.69 30.42
N ASN A 570 15.01 27.91 30.44
CA ASN A 570 13.57 28.13 30.58
C ASN A 570 13.00 28.77 29.31
N ILE A 571 13.09 28.06 28.19
CA ILE A 571 12.60 28.51 26.89
C ILE A 571 11.08 28.28 26.85
N LYS A 572 10.32 29.37 26.72
CA LYS A 572 8.85 29.35 26.62
C LYS A 572 8.41 29.26 25.16
N ILE A 573 7.51 28.32 24.87
CA ILE A 573 6.86 28.20 23.56
C ILE A 573 5.57 29.02 23.62
N LEU A 574 5.38 29.92 22.66
CA LEU A 574 4.15 30.68 22.46
C LEU A 574 3.55 30.26 21.12
N TYR A 575 2.42 29.57 21.16
CA TYR A 575 1.67 29.28 19.94
C TYR A 575 1.06 30.56 19.40
N GLU A 576 0.90 30.65 18.08
CA GLU A 576 0.42 31.87 17.40
C GLU A 576 -0.84 32.46 18.05
N LYS A 577 -1.83 31.64 18.39
CA LYS A 577 -3.06 32.08 19.06
C LYS A 577 -2.81 32.76 20.42
N ASP A 578 -1.83 32.29 21.18
CA ASP A 578 -1.47 32.87 22.48
C ASP A 578 -0.60 34.11 22.30
N PHE A 579 0.27 34.10 21.29
CA PHE A 579 1.05 35.27 20.89
C PHE A 579 0.14 36.44 20.48
N LEU A 580 -0.87 36.20 19.63
CA LEU A 580 -1.83 37.21 19.19
C LEU A 580 -2.60 37.81 20.38
N LYS A 581 -3.11 36.97 21.30
CA LYS A 581 -3.76 37.45 22.53
C LYS A 581 -2.84 38.30 23.42
N MET A 582 -1.54 37.98 23.46
CA MET A 582 -0.56 38.74 24.24
C MET A 582 -0.27 40.12 23.65
N ILE A 583 -0.40 40.29 22.34
CA ILE A 583 -0.18 41.58 21.67
C ILE A 583 -1.47 42.40 21.50
N GLU A 584 -2.65 41.77 21.54
CA GLU A 584 -3.96 42.44 21.50
C GLU A 584 -4.38 43.08 22.84
N ASN A 585 -3.86 42.60 23.98
CA ASN A 585 -4.16 43.16 25.32
C ASN A 585 -3.29 44.38 25.69
N LYS A 586 -2.94 45.22 24.72
CA LYS A 586 -2.19 46.48 24.91
C LYS A 586 -3.02 47.70 24.55
#